data_AF-A0A1G1ZQU4-F1
#
_entry.id   AF-A0A1G1ZQU4-F1
#
_cell.length_a   1.000
_cell.length_b   1.000
_cell.length_c   1.000
_cell.angle_alpha   90.00
_cell.angle_beta   90.00
_cell.angle_gamma   90.00
#
_symmetry.space_group_name_H-M   'P 1'
#
loop_
_entity.id
_entity.type
_entity.pdbx_description
1 polymer ?
#
loop_
_entity_poly.entity_id
_entity_poly.type
_entity_poly.pdbx_seq_one_letter_code
_entity_poly.pdbx_strand_id
1 'polypeptide(L)'
;MGNLIKETPYSEITATLEALQALGVERRHFEAVRKDPTLASSVAQAIIAGYILADPIKAIFPTSVDYSKSLAQMIKSCNLNWVNPNITEAHFPKGKAGGKAEFNLEFFHPNKVMSSDQILIEMKNRKLRPAELPMGLAFAEKYPEEQRKGPIVIFGSMWRGWRAHRLVPYLYSISGRRYLRLYWFEDGWDVGYWFLAVREPA
;
A
#
# COMPACT_ATOMS: atom_id res chain seq x y z
N MET A 1 -26.17 -6.41 -30.03
CA MET A 1 -24.93 -5.62 -30.14
C MET A 1 -25.25 -4.20 -29.71
N GLY A 2 -24.70 -3.73 -28.60
CA GLY A 2 -24.93 -2.37 -28.09
C GLY A 2 -23.62 -1.60 -28.07
N ASN A 3 -23.49 -0.64 -29.00
CA ASN A 3 -22.33 0.24 -29.13
C ASN A 3 -22.23 1.17 -27.92
N LEU A 4 -21.22 0.93 -27.09
CA LEU A 4 -20.93 1.73 -25.89
C LEU A 4 -19.77 2.71 -26.13
N ILE A 5 -19.62 3.19 -27.37
CA ILE A 5 -18.50 4.01 -27.84
C ILE A 5 -19.10 5.19 -28.63
N LYS A 6 -19.52 6.25 -27.93
CA LYS A 6 -19.46 7.69 -28.34
C LYS A 6 -19.92 8.62 -27.15
N GLU A 7 -19.14 9.11 -26.16
CA GLU A 7 -18.40 10.39 -26.05
C GLU A 7 -17.60 10.48 -24.71
N THR A 8 -16.27 10.43 -24.80
CA THR A 8 -15.24 10.93 -23.84
C THR A 8 -13.97 11.16 -24.67
N PRO A 9 -12.85 11.75 -24.20
CA PRO A 9 -11.63 11.91 -25.02
C PRO A 9 -11.19 10.50 -25.47
N TYR A 10 -11.56 10.16 -26.71
CA TYR A 10 -11.96 8.79 -27.02
C TYR A 10 -10.82 7.79 -27.07
N SER A 11 -9.60 8.29 -27.23
CA SER A 11 -8.44 7.47 -27.54
C SER A 11 -8.01 6.61 -26.36
N GLU A 12 -7.99 7.13 -25.15
CA GLU A 12 -7.41 6.40 -24.00
C GLU A 12 -8.36 5.33 -23.46
N ILE A 13 -9.64 5.67 -23.28
CA ILE A 13 -10.65 4.70 -22.84
C ILE A 13 -10.85 3.62 -23.91
N THR A 14 -10.90 4.00 -25.19
CA THR A 14 -11.06 3.01 -26.27
C THR A 14 -9.83 2.16 -26.45
N ALA A 15 -8.63 2.73 -26.44
CA ALA A 15 -7.40 1.94 -26.49
C ALA A 15 -7.30 0.98 -25.30
N THR A 16 -7.71 1.42 -24.11
CA THR A 16 -7.77 0.54 -22.94
C THR A 16 -8.77 -0.59 -23.14
N LEU A 17 -9.98 -0.29 -23.64
CA LEU A 17 -11.00 -1.31 -23.91
C LEU A 17 -10.58 -2.27 -25.03
N GLU A 18 -9.93 -1.79 -26.08
CA GLU A 18 -9.39 -2.60 -27.18
C GLU A 18 -8.28 -3.54 -26.69
N ALA A 19 -7.34 -3.03 -25.88
CA ALA A 19 -6.29 -3.84 -25.28
C ALA A 19 -6.87 -4.92 -24.36
N LEU A 20 -7.85 -4.57 -23.53
CA LEU A 20 -8.54 -5.53 -22.66
C LEU A 20 -9.35 -6.55 -23.48
N GLN A 21 -10.02 -6.12 -24.55
CA GLN A 21 -10.76 -7.01 -25.44
C GLN A 21 -9.83 -8.01 -26.16
N ALA A 22 -8.64 -7.58 -26.59
CA ALA A 22 -7.63 -8.46 -27.17
C ALA A 22 -7.16 -9.56 -26.19
N LEU A 23 -7.30 -9.32 -24.89
CA LEU A 23 -7.03 -10.28 -23.81
C LEU A 23 -8.26 -11.09 -23.38
N GLY A 24 -9.37 -10.99 -24.12
CA GLY A 24 -10.62 -11.72 -23.84
C GLY A 24 -11.48 -11.11 -22.74
N VAL A 25 -11.23 -9.86 -22.34
CA VAL A 25 -12.09 -9.18 -21.36
C VAL A 25 -13.40 -8.74 -22.04
N GLU A 26 -14.50 -9.28 -21.55
CA GLU A 26 -15.85 -9.00 -22.04
C GLU A 26 -16.65 -8.08 -21.10
N ARG A 27 -17.79 -7.56 -21.59
CA ARG A 27 -18.72 -6.73 -20.80
C ARG A 27 -19.15 -7.37 -19.48
N ARG A 28 -19.38 -8.69 -19.44
CA ARG A 28 -19.75 -9.42 -18.22
C ARG A 28 -18.70 -9.29 -17.10
N HIS A 29 -17.42 -9.17 -17.46
CA HIS A 29 -16.34 -9.00 -16.48
C HIS A 29 -16.40 -7.60 -15.85
N PHE A 30 -16.67 -6.56 -16.65
CA PHE A 30 -16.89 -5.20 -16.13
C PHE A 30 -18.16 -5.11 -15.26
N GLU A 31 -19.23 -5.83 -15.62
CA GLU A 31 -20.44 -5.90 -14.79
C GLU A 31 -20.18 -6.60 -13.45
N ALA A 32 -19.34 -7.63 -13.42
CA ALA A 32 -18.90 -8.26 -12.18
C ALA A 32 -18.07 -7.28 -11.32
N VAL A 33 -17.09 -6.62 -11.92
CA VAL A 33 -16.26 -5.57 -11.28
C VAL A 33 -17.13 -4.47 -10.68
N ARG A 34 -18.15 -4.01 -11.41
CA ARG A 34 -19.06 -2.95 -10.92
C ARG A 34 -19.89 -3.38 -9.71
N LYS A 35 -20.25 -4.66 -9.62
CA LYS A 35 -21.13 -5.21 -8.57
C LYS A 35 -20.36 -5.63 -7.32
N ASP A 36 -19.08 -5.95 -7.44
CA ASP A 36 -18.24 -6.45 -6.36
C ASP A 36 -17.06 -5.48 -6.07
N PRO A 37 -17.14 -4.71 -4.96
CA PRO A 37 -16.07 -3.79 -4.56
C PRO A 37 -14.71 -4.47 -4.31
N THR A 38 -14.70 -5.73 -3.89
CA THR A 38 -13.45 -6.48 -3.67
C THR A 38 -12.79 -6.78 -5.01
N LEU A 39 -13.58 -7.29 -5.97
CA LEU A 39 -13.10 -7.54 -7.33
C LEU A 39 -12.66 -6.24 -8.02
N ALA A 40 -13.38 -5.13 -7.82
CA ALA A 40 -12.96 -3.82 -8.30
C ALA A 40 -11.60 -3.39 -7.75
N SER A 41 -11.37 -3.60 -6.46
CA SER A 41 -10.08 -3.35 -5.83
C SER A 41 -8.98 -4.20 -6.47
N SER A 42 -9.22 -5.50 -6.67
CA SER A 42 -8.23 -6.41 -7.26
C SER A 42 -7.88 -6.04 -8.70
N VAL A 43 -8.87 -5.69 -9.53
CA VAL A 43 -8.63 -5.25 -10.92
C VAL A 43 -7.86 -3.92 -10.95
N ALA A 44 -8.23 -2.96 -10.11
CA ALA A 44 -7.50 -1.69 -10.01
C ALA A 44 -6.04 -1.93 -9.58
N GLN A 45 -5.81 -2.80 -8.60
CA GLN A 45 -4.46 -3.17 -8.13
C GLN A 45 -3.62 -3.80 -9.24
N ALA A 46 -4.19 -4.73 -10.02
CA ALA A 46 -3.48 -5.36 -11.12
C ALA A 46 -3.04 -4.36 -12.20
N ILE A 47 -3.91 -3.41 -12.56
CA ILE A 47 -3.60 -2.36 -13.53
C ILE A 47 -2.48 -1.45 -13.00
N ILE A 48 -2.59 -1.01 -11.74
CA ILE A 48 -1.57 -0.15 -11.09
C ILE A 48 -0.23 -0.88 -11.01
N ALA A 49 -0.22 -2.15 -10.62
CA ALA A 49 0.99 -2.96 -10.55
C ALA A 49 1.67 -3.07 -11.91
N GLY A 50 0.90 -3.34 -12.98
CA GLY A 50 1.42 -3.36 -14.35
C GLY A 50 2.06 -2.03 -14.77
N TYR A 51 1.45 -0.90 -14.40
CA TYR A 51 2.00 0.43 -14.66
C TYR A 51 3.31 0.69 -13.91
N ILE A 52 3.36 0.39 -12.60
CA ILE A 52 4.57 0.56 -11.77
C ILE A 52 5.72 -0.30 -12.30
N LEU A 53 5.43 -1.52 -12.75
CA LEU A 53 6.45 -2.40 -13.35
C LEU A 53 6.95 -1.88 -14.70
N ALA A 54 6.10 -1.21 -15.47
CA ALA A 54 6.47 -0.63 -16.76
C ALA A 54 7.29 0.66 -16.64
N ASP A 55 7.17 1.40 -15.52
CA ASP A 55 7.91 2.63 -15.23
C ASP A 55 8.26 2.74 -13.73
N PRO A 56 9.30 2.02 -13.26
CA PRO A 56 9.68 1.95 -11.84
C PRO A 56 10.20 3.27 -11.25
N ILE A 57 10.27 4.35 -12.04
CA ILE A 57 10.73 5.67 -11.59
C ILE A 57 9.58 6.50 -10.98
N LYS A 58 8.30 6.14 -11.19
CA LYS A 58 7.19 7.08 -10.96
C LYS A 58 6.44 7.03 -9.63
N ALA A 59 6.68 6.10 -8.73
CA ALA A 59 5.98 6.07 -7.43
C ALA A 59 6.91 6.42 -6.26
N ILE A 60 7.70 7.49 -6.41
CA ILE A 60 8.44 8.07 -5.27
C ILE A 60 7.51 9.04 -4.53
N PHE A 61 7.43 8.87 -3.22
CA PHE A 61 6.61 9.67 -2.32
C PHE A 61 7.51 10.41 -1.33
N PRO A 62 7.94 11.65 -1.63
CA PRO A 62 8.71 12.46 -0.71
C PRO A 62 7.92 12.67 0.58
N THR A 63 8.48 12.29 1.72
CA THR A 63 7.77 12.25 3.01
C THR A 63 8.64 12.84 4.11
N SER A 64 8.11 13.85 4.78
CA SER A 64 8.72 14.46 5.97
C SER A 64 8.16 13.80 7.22
N VAL A 65 9.03 13.22 8.05
CA VAL A 65 8.64 12.60 9.33
C VAL A 65 9.09 13.50 10.46
N ASP A 66 8.13 13.95 11.27
CA ASP A 66 8.40 14.75 12.47
C ASP A 66 8.50 13.86 13.71
N TYR A 67 9.71 13.41 14.02
CA TYR A 67 9.99 12.56 15.18
C TYR A 67 9.86 13.28 16.53
N SER A 68 9.63 14.61 16.54
CA SER A 68 9.25 15.31 17.77
C SER A 68 7.83 14.94 18.24
N LYS A 69 6.95 14.52 17.32
CA LYS A 69 5.60 14.04 17.67
C LYS A 69 5.66 12.69 18.38
N SER A 70 4.77 12.46 19.34
CA SER A 70 4.50 11.12 19.86
C SER A 70 3.80 10.25 18.81
N LEU A 71 3.87 8.92 18.96
CA LEU A 71 3.18 8.01 18.05
C LEU A 71 1.67 8.29 18.02
N ALA A 72 1.08 8.60 19.18
CA ALA A 72 -0.33 8.97 19.28
C ALA A 72 -0.67 10.26 18.50
N GLN A 73 0.22 11.26 18.52
CA GLN A 73 0.07 12.48 17.74
C GLN A 73 0.18 12.19 16.22
N MET A 74 1.14 11.36 15.80
CA MET A 74 1.28 10.94 14.40
C MET A 74 0.04 10.20 13.91
N ILE A 75 -0.51 9.28 14.71
CA ILE A 75 -1.75 8.54 14.41
C ILE A 75 -2.94 9.51 14.29
N LYS A 76 -3.07 10.45 15.23
CA LYS A 76 -4.17 11.43 15.22
C LYS A 76 -4.14 12.28 13.95
N SER A 77 -2.96 12.70 13.50
CA SER A 77 -2.80 13.47 12.26
C SER A 77 -3.30 12.74 11.01
N CYS A 78 -3.34 11.40 11.02
CA CYS A 78 -3.79 10.62 9.87
C CYS A 78 -5.31 10.62 9.63
N ASN A 79 -6.12 11.09 10.61
CA ASN A 79 -7.59 11.09 10.57
C ASN A 79 -8.18 9.72 10.19
N LEU A 80 -7.65 8.65 10.77
CA LEU A 80 -8.11 7.28 10.53
C LEU A 80 -9.45 7.03 11.23
N ASN A 81 -10.31 6.21 10.62
CA ASN A 81 -11.60 5.84 11.20
C ASN A 81 -11.46 4.85 12.36
N TRP A 82 -10.39 4.04 12.35
CA TRP A 82 -10.07 3.13 13.43
C TRP A 82 -8.60 2.74 13.43
N VAL A 83 -8.06 2.52 14.62
CA VAL A 83 -6.66 2.15 14.85
C VAL A 83 -6.64 0.99 15.84
N ASN A 84 -5.80 -0.01 15.57
CA ASN A 84 -5.65 -1.14 16.47
C ASN A 84 -5.10 -0.66 17.83
N PRO A 85 -5.76 -0.99 18.96
CA PRO A 85 -5.36 -0.51 20.28
C PRO A 85 -3.98 -0.98 20.73
N ASN A 86 -3.42 -2.03 20.10
CA ASN A 86 -2.07 -2.49 20.37
C ASN A 86 -0.99 -1.70 19.62
N ILE A 87 -1.34 -0.73 18.77
CA ILE A 87 -0.38 0.15 18.12
C ILE A 87 -0.10 1.33 19.06
N THR A 88 0.79 1.07 20.01
CA THR A 88 1.21 2.00 21.06
C THR A 88 2.74 2.14 21.06
N GLU A 89 3.27 3.18 21.70
CA GLU A 89 4.74 3.35 21.81
C GLU A 89 5.41 2.22 22.59
N ALA A 90 4.69 1.54 23.48
CA ALA A 90 5.20 0.39 24.22
C ALA A 90 5.46 -0.81 23.29
N HIS A 91 4.63 -1.00 22.27
CA HIS A 91 4.76 -2.10 21.31
C HIS A 91 5.56 -1.71 20.06
N PHE A 92 5.52 -0.42 19.68
CA PHE A 92 6.18 0.15 18.52
C PHE A 92 6.95 1.42 18.90
N PRO A 93 8.13 1.28 19.55
CA PRO A 93 8.92 2.44 19.97
C PRO A 93 9.49 3.19 18.76
N LYS A 94 9.32 4.52 18.74
CA LYS A 94 9.67 5.41 17.60
C LYS A 94 11.14 5.86 17.53
N GLY A 95 12.05 5.19 18.26
CA GLY A 95 13.44 5.64 18.42
C GLY A 95 13.59 6.95 19.22
N LYS A 96 14.83 7.35 19.52
CA LYS A 96 15.15 8.49 20.42
C LYS A 96 15.54 9.80 19.70
N ALA A 97 15.55 9.86 18.38
CA ALA A 97 15.91 11.08 17.67
C ALA A 97 14.71 12.04 17.60
N GLY A 98 14.86 13.27 18.06
CA GLY A 98 13.88 14.33 17.82
C GLY A 98 14.12 15.02 16.47
N GLY A 99 13.18 15.88 16.06
CA GLY A 99 13.29 16.69 14.85
C GLY A 99 12.61 16.10 13.62
N LYS A 100 12.86 16.70 12.45
CA LYS A 100 12.29 16.29 11.17
C LYS A 100 13.32 15.62 10.30
N ALA A 101 12.93 14.58 9.56
CA ALA A 101 13.76 13.97 8.54
C ALA A 101 12.93 13.69 7.28
N GLU A 102 13.59 13.85 6.12
CA GLU A 102 12.99 13.65 4.81
C GLU A 102 13.36 12.26 4.26
N PHE A 103 12.38 11.59 3.67
CA PHE A 103 12.54 10.26 3.07
C PHE A 103 11.89 10.21 1.69
N ASN A 104 12.48 9.43 0.79
CA ASN A 104 11.84 9.04 -0.45
C ASN A 104 11.26 7.64 -0.27
N LEU A 105 9.94 7.57 -0.16
CA LEU A 105 9.24 6.30 -0.02
C LEU A 105 8.81 5.75 -1.37
N GLU A 106 8.70 4.44 -1.48
CA GLU A 106 8.29 3.72 -2.69
C GLU A 106 7.46 2.51 -2.31
N PHE A 107 6.58 2.07 -3.20
CA PHE A 107 5.91 0.79 -3.06
C PHE A 107 6.73 -0.34 -3.67
N PHE A 108 7.00 -1.36 -2.87
CA PHE A 108 7.35 -2.68 -3.37
C PHE A 108 6.07 -3.50 -3.56
N HIS A 109 5.89 -4.04 -4.76
CA HIS A 109 4.71 -4.83 -5.14
C HIS A 109 5.14 -6.22 -5.61
N PRO A 110 4.89 -7.30 -4.84
CA PRO A 110 5.11 -8.65 -5.32
C PRO A 110 4.06 -9.00 -6.38
N ASN A 111 4.47 -9.67 -7.46
CA ASN A 111 3.57 -10.13 -8.54
C ASN A 111 3.08 -11.57 -8.34
N LYS A 112 3.38 -12.16 -7.19
CA LYS A 112 3.03 -13.53 -6.79
C LYS A 112 2.82 -13.56 -5.28
N VAL A 113 2.21 -14.63 -4.79
CA VAL A 113 2.14 -14.89 -3.36
C VAL A 113 3.55 -15.05 -2.82
N MET A 114 3.90 -14.33 -1.76
CA MET A 114 5.24 -14.37 -1.15
C MET A 114 5.11 -14.43 0.37
N SER A 115 6.07 -15.10 1.01
CA SER A 115 6.28 -14.99 2.46
C SER A 115 6.99 -13.69 2.80
N SER A 116 6.89 -13.25 4.06
CA SER A 116 7.60 -12.05 4.53
C SER A 116 9.10 -12.10 4.30
N ASP A 117 9.74 -13.25 4.54
CA ASP A 117 11.19 -13.41 4.34
C ASP A 117 11.58 -13.23 2.87
N GLN A 118 10.79 -13.78 1.94
CA GLN A 118 11.02 -13.59 0.51
C GLN A 118 10.85 -12.12 0.09
N ILE A 119 9.83 -11.43 0.63
CA ILE A 119 9.64 -10.00 0.36
C ILE A 119 10.83 -9.19 0.86
N LEU A 120 11.31 -9.44 2.07
CA LEU A 120 12.47 -8.73 2.62
C LEU A 120 13.75 -8.97 1.79
N ILE A 121 13.96 -10.20 1.31
CA ILE A 121 15.08 -10.53 0.41
C ILE A 121 14.96 -9.76 -0.91
N GLU A 122 13.78 -9.74 -1.53
CA GLU A 122 13.57 -9.00 -2.79
C GLU A 122 13.71 -7.49 -2.62
N MET A 123 13.18 -6.92 -1.53
CA MET A 123 13.39 -5.52 -1.20
C MET A 123 14.88 -5.20 -1.09
N LYS A 124 15.64 -6.02 -0.36
CA LYS A 124 17.09 -5.86 -0.23
C LYS A 124 17.80 -5.95 -1.58
N ASN A 125 17.44 -6.91 -2.45
CA ASN A 125 18.00 -7.05 -3.80
C ASN A 125 17.74 -5.81 -4.67
N ARG A 126 16.66 -5.08 -4.39
CA ARG A 126 16.31 -3.80 -5.03
C ARG A 126 16.88 -2.57 -4.32
N LYS A 127 17.75 -2.75 -3.31
CA LYS A 127 18.30 -1.68 -2.46
C LYS A 127 17.21 -0.86 -1.76
N LEU A 128 16.13 -1.55 -1.39
CA LEU A 128 15.02 -0.99 -0.64
C LEU A 128 15.07 -1.47 0.80
N ARG A 129 14.88 -0.54 1.74
CA ARG A 129 14.73 -0.86 3.16
C ARG A 129 13.26 -0.77 3.55
N PRO A 130 12.72 -1.69 4.37
CA PRO A 130 11.35 -1.55 4.89
C PRO A 130 11.12 -0.22 5.61
N ALA A 131 10.02 0.47 5.29
CA ALA A 131 9.64 1.70 5.97
C ALA A 131 9.15 1.40 7.39
N GLU A 132 9.45 2.31 8.32
CA GLU A 132 9.04 2.21 9.71
C GLU A 132 7.67 2.85 9.94
N LEU A 133 7.02 2.54 11.07
CA LEU A 133 5.69 3.04 11.41
C LEU A 133 5.59 4.57 11.36
N PRO A 134 6.53 5.37 11.90
CA PRO A 134 6.50 6.82 11.74
C PRO A 134 6.47 7.28 10.27
N MET A 135 7.19 6.60 9.39
CA MET A 135 7.21 6.88 7.94
C MET A 135 5.86 6.52 7.30
N GLY A 136 5.29 5.36 7.66
CA GLY A 136 3.97 4.96 7.18
C GLY A 136 2.84 5.88 7.64
N LEU A 137 2.94 6.44 8.85
CA LEU A 137 1.98 7.43 9.35
C LEU A 137 2.11 8.78 8.63
N ALA A 138 3.34 9.29 8.47
CA ALA A 138 3.57 10.51 7.70
C ALA A 138 3.10 10.35 6.25
N PHE A 139 3.33 9.18 5.66
CA PHE A 139 2.80 8.82 4.35
C PHE A 139 1.27 8.84 4.32
N ALA A 140 0.60 8.22 5.30
CA ALA A 140 -0.86 8.19 5.39
C ALA A 140 -1.48 9.57 5.63
N GLU A 141 -0.80 10.45 6.37
CA GLU A 141 -1.20 11.85 6.56
C GLU A 141 -1.13 12.62 5.22
N LYS A 142 -0.02 12.49 4.50
CA LYS A 142 0.26 13.25 3.27
C LYS A 142 -0.46 12.71 2.02
N TYR A 143 -0.60 11.39 1.91
CA TYR A 143 -1.11 10.68 0.73
C TYR A 143 -2.30 9.78 1.08
N PRO A 144 -3.41 10.33 1.60
CA PRO A 144 -4.52 9.54 2.12
C PRO A 144 -5.23 8.67 1.08
N GLU A 145 -5.20 9.10 -0.20
CA GLU A 145 -5.82 8.36 -1.31
C GLU A 145 -5.08 7.08 -1.68
N GLU A 146 -3.76 6.98 -1.40
CA GLU A 146 -2.98 5.78 -1.73
C GLU A 146 -3.45 4.57 -0.90
N GLN A 147 -3.79 4.80 0.37
CA GLN A 147 -4.37 3.77 1.23
C GLN A 147 -5.72 3.23 0.73
N ARG A 148 -6.43 3.96 -0.14
CA ARG A 148 -7.70 3.50 -0.71
C ARG A 148 -7.53 2.53 -1.86
N LYS A 149 -6.34 2.44 -2.44
CA LYS A 149 -6.07 1.58 -3.60
C LYS A 149 -5.73 0.14 -3.21
N GLY A 150 -5.20 -0.07 -1.99
CA GLY A 150 -4.90 -1.40 -1.49
C GLY A 150 -4.30 -1.39 -0.08
N PRO A 151 -4.16 -2.57 0.54
CA PRO A 151 -3.45 -2.71 1.81
C PRO A 151 -1.96 -2.39 1.64
N ILE A 152 -1.45 -1.47 2.48
CA ILE A 152 -0.04 -1.05 2.49
C ILE A 152 0.60 -1.51 3.80
N VAL A 153 1.54 -2.44 3.71
CA VAL A 153 2.23 -3.07 4.82
C VAL A 153 3.49 -2.28 5.19
N ILE A 154 3.75 -2.16 6.50
CA ILE A 154 4.86 -1.37 7.06
C ILE A 154 5.81 -2.32 7.82
N PHE A 155 6.71 -2.98 7.09
CA PHE A 155 7.60 -4.02 7.63
C PHE A 155 8.75 -3.53 8.52
N GLY A 156 9.12 -2.25 8.44
CA GLY A 156 10.21 -1.70 9.26
C GLY A 156 9.84 -1.58 10.74
N SER A 157 8.59 -1.88 11.13
CA SER A 157 8.17 -1.88 12.52
C SER A 157 7.39 -3.15 12.82
N MET A 158 7.80 -3.84 13.88
CA MET A 158 7.28 -5.16 14.22
C MET A 158 7.15 -5.30 15.72
N TRP A 159 6.00 -5.80 16.15
CA TRP A 159 5.73 -6.11 17.55
C TRP A 159 5.69 -7.62 17.74
N ARG A 160 6.35 -8.11 18.79
CA ARG A 160 6.21 -9.51 19.22
C ARG A 160 5.04 -9.60 20.20
N GLY A 161 3.93 -10.13 19.71
CA GLY A 161 2.70 -10.31 20.48
C GLY A 161 2.73 -11.53 21.39
N TRP A 162 1.55 -11.88 21.91
CA TRP A 162 1.34 -13.09 22.71
C TRP A 162 1.71 -14.35 21.91
N ARG A 163 2.35 -15.34 22.57
CA ARG A 163 2.90 -16.57 21.94
C ARG A 163 4.01 -16.35 20.89
N ALA A 164 4.74 -15.24 20.98
CA ALA A 164 5.91 -14.94 20.14
C ALA A 164 5.60 -14.72 18.64
N HIS A 165 4.34 -14.59 18.25
CA HIS A 165 3.96 -14.21 16.90
C HIS A 165 4.38 -12.78 16.59
N ARG A 166 4.81 -12.54 15.35
CA ARG A 166 5.26 -11.23 14.91
C ARG A 166 4.11 -10.53 14.20
N LEU A 167 3.76 -9.36 14.68
CA LEU A 167 2.70 -8.53 14.13
C LEU A 167 3.29 -7.28 13.50
N VAL A 168 2.86 -6.99 12.27
CA VAL A 168 3.27 -5.81 11.51
C VAL A 168 2.10 -4.86 11.30
N PRO A 169 2.32 -3.54 11.38
CA PRO A 169 1.32 -2.56 11.00
C PRO A 169 1.02 -2.61 9.51
N TYR A 170 -0.24 -2.40 9.16
CA TYR A 170 -0.63 -2.13 7.78
C TYR A 170 -1.79 -1.14 7.72
N LEU A 171 -1.74 -0.30 6.69
CA LEU A 171 -2.78 0.64 6.33
C LEU A 171 -3.76 -0.05 5.38
N TYR A 172 -5.05 0.13 5.61
CA TYR A 172 -6.08 -0.51 4.81
C TYR A 172 -7.30 0.39 4.67
N SER A 173 -8.06 0.21 3.60
CA SER A 173 -9.33 0.89 3.38
C SER A 173 -10.39 -0.11 2.97
N ILE A 174 -11.58 0.02 3.57
CA ILE A 174 -12.78 -0.72 3.16
C ILE A 174 -14.00 0.17 3.30
N SER A 175 -14.89 0.12 2.31
CA SER A 175 -16.12 0.92 2.26
C SER A 175 -15.90 2.42 2.50
N GLY A 176 -14.82 2.97 1.93
CA GLY A 176 -14.45 4.39 2.05
C GLY A 176 -13.84 4.80 3.39
N ARG A 177 -13.71 3.89 4.36
CA ARG A 177 -13.11 4.13 5.67
C ARG A 177 -11.66 3.67 5.69
N ARG A 178 -10.80 4.40 6.43
CA ARG A 178 -9.37 4.16 6.55
C ARG A 178 -9.01 3.60 7.92
N TYR A 179 -8.15 2.58 7.93
CA TYR A 179 -7.79 1.80 9.10
C TYR A 179 -6.28 1.63 9.23
N LEU A 180 -5.77 1.61 10.45
CA LEU A 180 -4.43 1.13 10.77
C LEU A 180 -4.57 -0.13 11.64
N ARG A 181 -4.18 -1.28 11.09
CA ARG A 181 -4.39 -2.59 11.69
C ARG A 181 -3.06 -3.33 11.86
N LEU A 182 -3.12 -4.52 12.45
CA LEU A 182 -2.00 -5.44 12.59
C LEU A 182 -2.30 -6.70 11.80
N TYR A 183 -1.29 -7.24 11.14
CA TYR A 183 -1.33 -8.52 10.44
C TYR A 183 -0.16 -9.41 10.84
N TRP A 184 -0.29 -10.71 10.63
CA TRP A 184 0.71 -11.70 11.03
C TRP A 184 1.85 -11.71 10.02
N PHE A 185 3.08 -11.58 10.51
CA PHE A 185 4.27 -11.66 9.67
C PHE A 185 4.48 -13.07 9.13
N GLU A 186 4.05 -14.10 9.86
CA GLU A 186 4.17 -15.49 9.43
C GLU A 186 3.19 -15.87 8.31
N ASP A 187 2.16 -15.05 8.07
CA ASP A 187 1.19 -15.31 7.00
C ASP A 187 1.80 -15.01 5.62
N GLY A 188 1.20 -15.63 4.60
CA GLY A 188 1.51 -15.32 3.20
C GLY A 188 0.87 -14.01 2.77
N TRP A 189 1.50 -13.33 1.81
CA TRP A 189 1.01 -12.09 1.25
C TRP A 189 0.55 -12.32 -0.19
N ASP A 190 -0.74 -12.09 -0.43
CA ASP A 190 -1.30 -12.16 -1.77
C ASP A 190 -0.83 -11.00 -2.66
N VAL A 191 -1.06 -11.16 -3.97
CA VAL A 191 -0.69 -10.18 -5.00
C VAL A 191 -1.29 -8.79 -4.82
N GLY A 192 -2.29 -8.62 -3.95
CA GLY A 192 -2.93 -7.33 -3.68
C GLY A 192 -2.23 -6.48 -2.60
N TYR A 193 -1.19 -7.00 -1.93
CA TYR A 193 -0.48 -6.29 -0.87
C TYR A 193 0.66 -5.44 -1.40
N TRP A 194 0.74 -4.20 -0.93
CA TRP A 194 1.84 -3.28 -1.21
C TRP A 194 2.71 -3.13 0.02
N PHE A 195 4.01 -2.96 -0.15
CA PHE A 195 4.95 -2.83 0.95
C PHE A 195 5.62 -1.47 0.86
N LEU A 196 5.48 -0.67 1.91
CA LEU A 196 6.10 0.64 1.95
C LEU A 196 7.59 0.48 2.24
N ALA A 197 8.40 1.05 1.36
CA ALA A 197 9.84 0.96 1.39
C ALA A 197 10.47 2.36 1.37
N VAL A 198 11.67 2.46 1.92
CA VAL A 198 12.56 3.62 1.78
C VAL A 198 13.56 3.28 0.68
N ARG A 199 13.69 4.19 -0.28
CA ARG A 199 14.79 4.15 -1.23
C ARG A 199 16.02 4.75 -0.54
N GLU A 200 17.07 3.95 -0.35
CA GLU A 200 18.32 4.48 0.20
C GLU A 200 18.94 5.47 -0.81
N PRO A 201 19.48 6.61 -0.37
CA PRO A 201 20.24 7.49 -1.25
C PRO A 201 21.41 6.70 -1.85
N ALA A 202 21.62 6.87 -3.15
CA ALA A 202 22.69 6.22 -3.90
C ALA A 202 24.08 6.66 -3.44
#